data_AF-A0A920F762-F1
#
_entry.id   AF-A0A920F762-F1
#
_cell.length_a   1.000
_cell.length_b   1.000
_cell.length_c   1.000
_cell.angle_alpha   90.00
_cell.angle_beta   90.00
_cell.angle_gamma   90.00
#
_symmetry.space_group_name_H-M   'P 1'
#
loop_
_entity.id
_entity.type
_entity.pdbx_description
1 polymer ?
#
loop_
_entity_poly.entity_id
_entity_poly.type
_entity_poly.pdbx_seq_one_letter_code
_entity_poly.pdbx_strand_id
1 'polypeptide(L)' 'MAYRPYPWFWSDQFDVKLQIAGLNVGFNRTVTRLGNRPGSESTWYFKDEKLLAVDAINDGRTFLIAKNS' A
#
# COMPACT_ATOMS: atom_id res chain seq x y z
N MET A 1 -2.52 21.12 17.09
CA MET A 1 -2.84 20.29 15.91
C MET A 1 -3.09 18.87 16.39
N ALA A 2 -4.20 18.24 16.00
CA ALA A 2 -4.51 16.87 16.42
C ALA A 2 -3.71 15.87 15.58
N TYR A 3 -3.06 14.90 16.24
CA TYR A 3 -2.39 13.78 15.59
C TYR A 3 -3.42 12.96 14.79
N ARG A 4 -3.20 12.81 13.48
CA ARG A 4 -3.99 11.94 12.60
C ARG A 4 -3.08 10.80 12.13
N PRO A 5 -3.01 9.67 12.85
CA PRO A 5 -2.17 8.55 12.44
C PRO A 5 -2.67 8.03 11.09
N TYR A 6 -1.73 7.82 10.16
CA TYR A 6 -2.04 7.08 8.94
C TYR A 6 -2.06 5.58 9.28
N PRO A 7 -3.21 4.90 9.16
CA PRO A 7 -3.33 3.50 9.54
C PRO A 7 -2.46 2.64 8.64
N TRP A 8 -1.83 1.63 9.22
CA TRP A 8 -1.02 0.66 8.47
C TRP A 8 -1.13 -0.71 9.12
N PHE A 9 -0.94 -1.73 8.31
CA PHE A 9 -1.01 -3.13 8.71
C PHE A 9 0.11 -3.91 8.01
N TRP A 10 0.50 -5.05 8.58
CA TRP A 10 1.42 -5.97 7.95
C TRP A 10 1.06 -7.41 8.33
N SER A 11 1.35 -8.33 7.43
CA SER A 11 1.19 -9.77 7.64
C SER A 11 2.32 -10.51 6.94
N ASP A 12 2.94 -11.44 7.64
CA ASP A 12 3.79 -12.45 7.02
C ASP A 12 2.94 -13.71 6.80
N GLN A 13 2.84 -14.15 5.56
CA GLN A 13 2.11 -15.36 5.16
C GLN A 13 3.05 -16.24 4.35
N PHE A 14 3.54 -17.33 4.93
CA PHE A 14 4.57 -18.17 4.31
C PHE A 14 5.78 -17.34 3.87
N ASP A 15 6.14 -17.38 2.59
CA ASP A 15 7.23 -16.63 1.97
C ASP A 15 6.82 -15.22 1.49
N VAL A 16 5.57 -14.81 1.75
CA VAL A 16 5.01 -13.53 1.35
C VAL A 16 4.98 -12.54 2.51
N LYS A 17 5.53 -11.35 2.29
CA LYS A 17 5.40 -10.19 3.16
C LYS A 17 4.37 -9.22 2.57
N LEU A 18 3.22 -9.10 3.23
CA LEU A 18 2.18 -8.13 2.90
C LEU A 18 2.28 -6.92 3.82
N GLN A 19 2.33 -5.72 3.25
CA GLN A 19 2.37 -4.46 3.99
C GLN A 19 1.34 -3.49 3.39
N ILE A 20 0.42 -3.00 4.22
CA ILE A 20 -0.68 -2.13 3.83
C ILE A 20 -0.50 -0.77 4.48
N ALA A 21 -0.54 0.29 3.70
CA ALA A 21 -0.55 1.66 4.17
C ALA A 21 -1.87 2.32 3.75
N GLY A 22 -2.66 2.82 4.69
CA GLY A 22 -3.93 3.50 4.46
C GLY A 22 -5.18 2.62 4.61
N LEU A 23 -6.34 3.20 4.29
CA LEU A 23 -7.62 2.50 4.21
C LEU A 23 -8.13 2.64 2.78
N ASN A 24 -8.35 1.51 2.10
CA ASN A 24 -8.80 1.51 0.71
C ASN A 24 -10.30 1.84 0.54
N VAL A 25 -11.07 1.96 1.63
CA VAL A 25 -12.53 2.18 1.57
C VAL A 25 -12.91 3.38 0.69
N GLY A 26 -13.81 3.14 -0.27
CA GLY A 26 -14.33 4.18 -1.15
C GLY A 26 -13.45 4.53 -2.35
N PHE A 27 -12.42 3.72 -2.65
CA PHE A 27 -11.68 3.80 -3.90
C PHE A 27 -12.62 3.59 -5.11
N ASN A 28 -12.31 4.25 -6.23
CA ASN A 28 -12.96 4.03 -7.52
C ASN A 28 -11.98 3.60 -8.62
N ARG A 29 -10.66 3.64 -8.35
CA ARG A 29 -9.62 3.25 -9.29
C ARG A 29 -8.48 2.55 -8.58
N THR A 30 -7.90 1.55 -9.24
CA THR A 30 -6.65 0.89 -8.81
C THR A 30 -5.57 1.01 -9.86
N VAL A 31 -4.31 0.99 -9.41
CA VAL A 31 -3.14 0.83 -10.26
C VAL A 31 -2.25 -0.25 -9.66
N THR A 32 -2.00 -1.30 -10.43
CA THR A 32 -1.10 -2.38 -10.05
C THR A 32 0.27 -2.19 -10.69
N ARG A 33 1.34 -2.40 -9.94
CA ARG A 33 2.72 -2.28 -10.40
C ARG A 33 3.51 -3.49 -9.96
N LEU A 34 4.21 -4.10 -10.91
CA LEU A 34 5.24 -5.10 -10.60
C LEU A 34 6.41 -4.39 -9.91
N GLY A 35 6.91 -5.00 -8.84
CA GLY A 35 8.11 -4.51 -8.17
C GLY A 35 9.38 -4.99 -8.87
N ASN A 36 10.53 -4.59 -8.32
CA ASN A 36 11.83 -4.85 -8.94
C ASN A 36 12.32 -6.30 -8.78
N ARG A 37 11.63 -7.13 -8.00
CA ARG A 37 12.00 -8.52 -7.73
C ARG A 37 10.87 -9.47 -8.14
N PRO A 38 11.19 -10.69 -8.58
CA PRO A 38 10.17 -11.73 -8.78
C PRO A 38 9.33 -11.90 -7.51
N GLY A 39 8.01 -12.00 -7.69
CA GLY A 39 7.07 -12.12 -6.57
C GLY A 39 6.87 -10.84 -5.75
N SER A 40 7.33 -9.68 -6.24
CA SER A 40 7.01 -8.38 -5.66
C SER A 40 6.02 -7.60 -6.53
N GLU A 41 5.04 -7.00 -5.89
CA GLU A 41 3.95 -6.26 -6.53
C GLU A 41 3.38 -5.23 -5.55
N SER A 42 2.75 -4.19 -6.08
CA SER A 42 1.94 -3.28 -5.28
C SER A 42 0.64 -2.91 -5.98
N THR A 43 -0.43 -2.78 -5.21
CA THR A 43 -1.72 -2.25 -5.67
C THR A 43 -2.00 -0.94 -4.97
N TRP A 44 -2.29 0.09 -5.77
CA TRP A 44 -2.50 1.47 -5.32
C TRP A 44 -3.97 1.84 -5.49
N TYR A 45 -4.62 2.28 -4.42
CA TYR A 45 -6.06 2.57 -4.38
C TYR A 45 -6.30 4.07 -4.42
N PHE A 46 -7.07 4.54 -5.39
CA PHE A 46 -7.40 5.94 -5.59
C PHE A 46 -8.91 6.19 -5.49
N LYS A 47 -9.27 7.35 -4.95
CA LYS A 47 -10.57 7.98 -5.19
C LYS A 47 -10.31 9.24 -6.01
N ASP A 48 -10.67 9.18 -7.28
CA ASP A 48 -10.33 10.21 -8.28
C ASP A 48 -8.80 10.37 -8.38
N GLU A 49 -8.28 11.56 -8.05
CA GLU A 49 -6.84 11.86 -8.03
C GLU A 49 -6.19 11.59 -6.66
N LYS A 50 -6.99 11.28 -5.63
CA LYS A 50 -6.48 11.10 -4.27
C LYS A 50 -6.07 9.65 -4.01
N LEU A 51 -4.80 9.45 -3.66
CA LEU A 51 -4.32 8.18 -3.12
C LEU A 51 -4.93 7.93 -1.73
N LEU A 52 -5.56 6.77 -1.55
CA LEU A 52 -6.19 6.35 -0.30
C LEU A 52 -5.34 5.32 0.45
N ALA A 53 -4.83 4.33 -0.26
CA ALA A 53 -4.06 3.24 0.31
C ALA A 53 -3.14 2.56 -0.71
N VAL A 54 -2.17 1.80 -0.20
CA VAL A 54 -1.31 0.92 -0.98
C VAL A 54 -1.15 -0.41 -0.27
N ASP A 55 -1.35 -1.49 -1.00
CA ASP A 55 -1.00 -2.85 -0.59
C ASP A 55 0.30 -3.23 -1.30
N ALA A 56 1.33 -3.60 -0.54
CA ALA A 56 2.64 -3.99 -1.07
C ALA A 56 2.97 -5.43 -0.68
N ILE A 57 3.24 -6.25 -1.70
CA ILE A 57 3.61 -7.66 -1.59
C ILE A 57 5.10 -7.75 -1.90
N ASN A 58 5.90 -8.19 -0.92
CA ASN A 58 7.36 -8.30 -1.02
C ASN A 58 8.06 -7.02 -1.52
N ASP A 59 7.42 -5.86 -1.37
CA ASP A 59 7.90 -4.55 -1.85
C ASP A 59 7.88 -3.50 -0.73
N GLY A 60 8.78 -3.68 0.24
CA GLY A 60 8.89 -2.77 1.37
C GLY A 60 9.23 -1.33 0.99
N ARG A 61 9.84 -1.09 -0.19
CA ARG A 61 10.14 0.27 -0.66
C ARG A 61 8.85 1.01 -1.02
N THR A 62 7.95 0.36 -1.75
CA THR A 62 6.66 0.94 -2.11
C THR A 62 5.82 1.24 -0.88
N PHE A 63 5.80 0.33 0.11
CA PHE A 63 5.13 0.56 1.39
C PHE A 63 5.66 1.83 2.11
N LEU A 64 6.98 2.02 2.18
CA LEU A 64 7.58 3.20 2.83
C LEU A 64 7.25 4.52 2.12
N ILE A 65 7.14 4.50 0.79
CA ILE A 65 6.73 5.68 0.01
C ILE A 65 5.27 6.03 0.35
N ALA A 66 4.38 5.03 0.35
CA ALA A 66 2.96 5.24 0.61
C ALA A 66 2.64 5.65 2.06
N LYS A 67 3.41 5.15 3.03
CA LYS A 67 3.21 5.50 4.45
C LYS A 67 3.56 6.96 4.77
N ASN A 68 4.40 7.61 3.95
CA ASN A 68 4.91 8.96 4.19
C ASN A 68 4.32 10.02 3.24
N SER A 69 3.32 9.65 2.42
CA SER A 69 2.65 10.53 1.45
C SER A 69 1.39 11.21 1.97
#